data_AF-A0A7W9M0N6-F1
#
_entry.id   AF-A0A7W9M0N6-F1
#
_cell.length_a   1.000
_cell.length_b   1.000
_cell.length_c   1.000
_cell.angle_alpha   90.00
_cell.angle_beta   90.00
_cell.angle_gamma   90.00
#
_symmetry.space_group_name_H-M   'P 1'
#
loop_
_entity.id
_entity.type
_entity.pdbx_description
1 polymer ?
#
loop_
_entity_poly.entity_id
_entity_poly.type
_entity_poly.pdbx_seq_one_letter_code
_entity_poly.pdbx_strand_id
1 'polypeptide(L)'
;MTGARDRDIEPPASATRVASCPEFQIGFFLEEVFCAYVEWPGVITRGHPEPEVARLQDMGGWAADELRGRGVDPALVDRFEEVLAGVPGTGDVPDRFDEQWAHELERISQWIETFIGVARNAVGSRRARYFDFGVMLSRIGVCARTLRMADLLPPEMDGLRSATKAQYQPELARAVRVLLAFVTDRSAARPPDPDQHELDRAVDDFARYAVTWLASDDDAEQLHGRGKEVTFAAGMHSSDAISRHVIRRKYPEPLPEEERIPLAVPHSDDDRFHLHALWQEIRTPRGDDSARYHEILRDFVELTRRVLGPVHPLTLHIQVDFASSHVMVGDPDTAVLMLLDIAETALRHYGPTHPERYLIVGNVHYWLLLWNPALARQLYEFPLKSFALSDEDSVSEALRRPRAVIRQSLGLDDADRPPAE
;
A
#
# COMPACT_ATOMS: atom_id res chain seq x y z
N MET A 1 -5.57 8.98 61.32
CA MET A 1 -5.66 8.21 60.07
C MET A 1 -5.47 9.16 58.92
N THR A 2 -4.41 8.95 58.11
CA THR A 2 -4.34 9.15 56.65
C THR A 2 -2.86 9.07 56.28
N GLY A 3 -2.39 7.86 56.00
CA GLY A 3 -1.05 7.62 55.47
C GLY A 3 -1.12 7.63 53.95
N ALA A 4 -0.48 8.63 53.34
CA ALA A 4 -0.11 8.61 51.94
C ALA A 4 0.94 7.51 51.73
N ARG A 5 0.71 6.63 50.76
CA ARG A 5 1.75 5.80 50.14
C ARG A 5 1.75 6.13 48.66
N ASP A 6 2.87 6.66 48.21
CA ASP A 6 3.29 6.62 46.82
C ASP A 6 3.02 5.22 46.26
N ARG A 7 2.29 5.18 45.15
CA ARG A 7 2.36 4.06 44.22
C ARG A 7 3.11 4.58 43.01
N ASP A 8 4.39 4.27 42.98
CA ASP A 8 5.16 4.22 41.75
C ASP A 8 4.33 3.42 40.74
N ILE A 9 3.93 4.07 39.66
CA ILE A 9 3.36 3.38 38.52
C ILE A 9 4.56 2.78 37.79
N GLU A 10 4.92 1.55 38.15
CA GLU A 10 5.70 0.70 37.24
C GLU A 10 4.99 0.71 35.88
N PRO A 11 5.73 0.90 34.77
CA PRO A 11 5.14 0.78 33.45
C PRO A 11 4.45 -0.59 33.37
N PRO A 12 3.22 -0.68 32.83
CA PRO A 12 2.59 -1.97 32.64
C PRO A 12 3.58 -2.87 31.91
N ALA A 13 3.78 -4.09 32.45
CA ALA A 13 4.62 -5.11 31.86
C ALA A 13 4.41 -5.10 30.35
N SER A 14 5.52 -4.94 29.61
CA SER A 14 5.62 -4.85 28.16
C SER A 14 4.35 -5.36 27.46
N ALA A 15 3.64 -4.46 26.78
CA ALA A 15 2.67 -4.84 25.77
C ALA A 15 3.23 -6.03 25.01
N THR A 16 2.50 -7.14 25.01
CA THR A 16 2.90 -8.41 24.40
C THR A 16 3.51 -8.09 23.05
N ARG A 17 4.83 -8.25 22.93
CA ARG A 17 5.54 -8.09 21.66
C ARG A 17 4.87 -9.10 20.75
N VAL A 18 4.10 -8.66 19.74
CA VAL A 18 3.66 -9.55 18.66
C VAL A 18 4.93 -10.24 18.19
N ALA A 19 4.98 -11.57 18.35
CA ALA A 19 6.20 -12.31 18.16
C ALA A 19 6.49 -12.36 16.66
N SER A 20 7.36 -11.46 16.16
CA SER A 20 7.83 -11.49 14.78
C SER A 20 8.26 -12.92 14.41
N CYS A 21 7.87 -13.36 13.21
CA CYS A 21 8.23 -14.66 12.67
C CYS A 21 9.13 -14.48 11.44
N PRO A 22 10.45 -14.32 11.61
CA PRO A 22 11.35 -14.07 10.48
C PRO A 22 11.28 -15.16 9.41
N GLU A 23 11.05 -16.41 9.81
CA GLU A 23 10.89 -17.52 8.87
C GLU A 23 9.75 -17.29 7.87
N PHE A 24 8.61 -16.78 8.34
CA PHE A 24 7.49 -16.38 7.49
C PHE A 24 7.88 -15.24 6.55
N GLN A 25 8.52 -14.21 7.10
CA GLN A 25 8.88 -13.00 6.35
C GLN A 25 9.88 -13.30 5.23
N ILE A 26 10.89 -14.13 5.50
CA ILE A 26 11.86 -14.58 4.48
C ILE A 26 11.11 -15.27 3.33
N GLY A 27 10.25 -16.25 3.63
CA GLY A 27 9.48 -16.95 2.59
C GLY A 27 8.61 -16.00 1.77
N PHE A 28 7.92 -15.08 2.44
CA PHE A 28 7.08 -14.08 1.79
C PHE A 28 7.88 -13.14 0.86
N PHE A 29 9.01 -12.62 1.32
CA PHE A 29 9.83 -11.67 0.58
C PHE A 29 10.52 -12.31 -0.62
N LEU A 30 11.05 -13.53 -0.48
CA LEU A 30 11.65 -14.23 -1.62
C LEU A 30 10.62 -14.53 -2.71
N GLU A 31 9.40 -14.88 -2.34
CA GLU A 31 8.32 -15.10 -3.30
C GLU A 31 7.85 -13.79 -3.97
N GLU A 32 7.83 -12.66 -3.26
CA GLU A 32 7.54 -11.35 -3.86
C GLU A 32 8.60 -10.99 -4.93
N VAL A 33 9.89 -11.22 -4.64
CA VAL A 33 10.98 -11.00 -5.62
C VAL A 33 10.86 -11.96 -6.80
N PHE A 34 10.57 -13.23 -6.57
CA PHE A 34 10.30 -14.19 -7.64
C PHE A 34 9.16 -13.70 -8.55
N CYS A 35 8.04 -13.30 -7.93
CA CYS A 35 6.88 -12.80 -8.64
C CYS A 35 7.16 -11.49 -9.40
N ALA A 36 8.05 -10.63 -8.90
CA ALA A 36 8.44 -9.42 -9.62
C ALA A 36 9.09 -9.73 -10.98
N TYR A 37 9.76 -10.87 -11.13
CA TYR A 37 10.36 -11.28 -12.40
C TYR A 37 9.40 -12.03 -13.33
N VAL A 38 8.47 -12.80 -12.76
CA VAL A 38 7.66 -13.76 -13.51
C VAL A 38 6.26 -13.23 -13.81
N GLU A 39 5.73 -12.36 -12.96
CA GLU A 39 4.30 -12.03 -12.94
C GLU A 39 3.98 -10.67 -13.57
N TRP A 40 2.71 -10.54 -13.93
CA TRP A 40 2.13 -9.58 -14.87
C TRP A 40 2.20 -8.06 -14.55
N PRO A 41 2.38 -7.56 -13.30
CA PRO A 41 2.38 -6.10 -13.05
C PRO A 41 3.43 -5.34 -13.88
N GLY A 42 4.66 -5.86 -13.97
CA GLY A 42 5.73 -5.21 -14.73
C GLY A 42 5.58 -5.34 -16.25
N VAL A 43 4.87 -6.34 -16.76
CA VAL A 43 4.74 -6.55 -18.21
C VAL A 43 3.79 -5.51 -18.84
N ILE A 44 2.74 -5.09 -18.13
CA ILE A 44 1.80 -4.06 -18.60
C ILE A 44 2.43 -2.67 -18.54
N THR A 45 3.17 -2.36 -17.47
CA THR A 45 3.78 -1.05 -17.23
C THR A 45 5.18 -0.89 -17.80
N ARG A 46 5.73 -1.93 -18.47
CA ARG A 46 7.11 -1.98 -18.95
C ARG A 46 8.15 -1.81 -17.83
N GLY A 47 7.93 -2.55 -16.74
CA GLY A 47 8.74 -2.61 -15.54
C GLY A 47 7.97 -2.13 -14.32
N HIS A 48 8.52 -2.37 -13.13
CA HIS A 48 7.93 -1.94 -11.86
C HIS A 48 8.16 -0.44 -11.64
N PRO A 49 7.23 0.29 -11.03
CA PRO A 49 7.46 1.67 -10.65
C PRO A 49 8.58 1.77 -9.62
N GLU A 50 9.40 2.83 -9.67
CA GLU A 50 10.57 3.01 -8.80
C GLU A 50 10.30 2.76 -7.30
N PRO A 51 9.17 3.21 -6.70
CA PRO A 51 8.87 2.94 -5.31
C PRO A 51 8.65 1.45 -5.01
N GLU A 52 8.12 0.68 -5.96
CA GLU A 52 7.93 -0.76 -5.83
C GLU A 52 9.27 -1.50 -5.98
N VAL A 53 10.14 -1.05 -6.88
CA VAL A 53 11.52 -1.55 -6.99
C VAL A 53 12.26 -1.34 -5.68
N ALA A 54 12.19 -0.13 -5.11
CA ALA A 54 12.81 0.20 -3.82
C ALA A 54 12.23 -0.66 -2.68
N ARG A 55 10.90 -0.84 -2.63
CA ARG A 55 10.23 -1.69 -1.64
C ARG A 55 10.71 -3.14 -1.72
N LEU A 56 10.77 -3.70 -2.94
CA LEU A 56 11.25 -5.06 -3.18
C LEU A 56 12.72 -5.18 -2.77
N GLN A 57 13.56 -4.20 -3.09
CA GLN A 57 14.96 -4.15 -2.70
C GLN A 57 15.15 -4.08 -1.18
N ASP A 58 14.35 -3.30 -0.46
CA ASP A 58 14.42 -3.21 1.00
C ASP A 58 14.02 -4.53 1.66
N MET A 59 12.89 -5.12 1.23
CA MET A 59 12.41 -6.41 1.76
C MET A 59 13.34 -7.57 1.43
N GLY A 60 13.83 -7.63 0.19
CA GLY A 60 14.80 -8.63 -0.24
C GLY A 60 16.14 -8.47 0.47
N GLY A 61 16.62 -7.24 0.66
CA GLY A 61 17.86 -6.95 1.38
C GLY A 61 17.78 -7.41 2.83
N TRP A 62 16.65 -7.15 3.50
CA TRP A 62 16.41 -7.69 4.83
C TRP A 62 16.44 -9.24 4.85
N ALA A 63 15.81 -9.90 3.87
CA ALA A 63 15.84 -11.36 3.78
C ALA A 63 17.27 -11.89 3.54
N ALA A 64 18.06 -11.19 2.74
CA ALA A 64 19.46 -11.50 2.48
C ALA A 64 20.29 -11.46 3.76
N ASP A 65 20.13 -10.40 4.57
CA ASP A 65 20.79 -10.24 5.86
C ASP A 65 20.42 -11.34 6.86
N GLU A 66 19.13 -11.68 6.95
CA GLU A 66 18.65 -12.78 7.79
C GLU A 66 19.22 -14.13 7.36
N LEU A 67 19.29 -14.40 6.05
CA LEU A 67 19.86 -15.64 5.52
C LEU A 67 21.38 -15.73 5.74
N ARG A 68 22.09 -14.61 5.61
CA ARG A 68 23.51 -14.50 5.94
C ARG A 68 23.74 -14.79 7.43
N GLY A 69 22.89 -14.25 8.31
CA GLY A 69 22.89 -14.54 9.74
C GLY A 69 22.61 -16.01 10.09
N ARG A 70 21.88 -16.71 9.22
CA ARG A 70 21.57 -18.16 9.33
C ARG A 70 22.62 -19.08 8.70
N GLY A 71 23.72 -18.51 8.19
CA GLY A 71 24.84 -19.27 7.64
C GLY A 71 24.64 -19.81 6.23
N VAL A 72 23.76 -19.20 5.44
CA VAL A 72 23.72 -19.44 3.99
C VAL A 72 25.04 -18.99 3.36
N ASP A 73 25.50 -19.72 2.34
CA ASP A 73 26.73 -19.39 1.61
C ASP A 73 26.70 -17.93 1.14
N PRO A 74 27.68 -17.09 1.55
CA PRO A 74 27.74 -15.69 1.13
C PRO A 74 27.66 -15.51 -0.39
N ALA A 75 28.26 -16.40 -1.18
CA ALA A 75 28.22 -16.29 -2.64
C ALA A 75 26.79 -16.42 -3.22
N LEU A 76 25.93 -17.20 -2.57
CA LEU A 76 24.52 -17.32 -2.96
C LEU A 76 23.70 -16.10 -2.53
N VAL A 77 24.00 -15.54 -1.35
CA VAL A 77 23.34 -14.32 -0.86
C VAL A 77 23.75 -13.11 -1.70
N ASP A 78 25.04 -12.95 -2.01
CA ASP A 78 25.55 -11.89 -2.88
C ASP A 78 24.90 -11.98 -4.27
N ARG A 79 24.75 -13.20 -4.82
CA ARG A 79 24.04 -13.41 -6.09
C ARG A 79 22.56 -13.05 -6.00
N PHE A 80 21.91 -13.27 -4.86
CA PHE A 80 20.52 -12.84 -4.64
C PHE A 80 20.43 -11.31 -4.60
N GLU A 81 21.35 -10.63 -3.92
CA GLU A 81 21.44 -9.16 -3.89
C GLU A 81 21.69 -8.58 -5.30
N GLU A 82 22.49 -9.23 -6.13
CA GLU A 82 22.64 -8.86 -7.56
C GLU A 82 21.33 -8.97 -8.34
N VAL A 83 20.59 -10.07 -8.16
CA VAL A 83 19.27 -10.26 -8.77
C VAL A 83 18.28 -9.23 -8.25
N LEU A 84 18.36 -8.87 -6.98
CA LEU A 84 17.50 -7.87 -6.37
C LEU A 84 17.76 -6.46 -6.91
N ALA A 85 19.03 -6.11 -7.12
CA ALA A 85 19.43 -4.86 -7.77
C ALA A 85 18.98 -4.78 -9.24
N GLY A 86 18.81 -5.93 -9.89
CA GLY A 86 18.38 -6.04 -11.30
C GLY A 86 16.87 -6.11 -11.53
N VAL A 87 16.04 -5.95 -10.48
CA VAL A 87 14.57 -5.96 -10.64
C VAL A 87 14.18 -4.87 -11.66
N PRO A 88 13.44 -5.22 -12.74
CA PRO A 88 13.25 -4.31 -13.86
C PRO A 88 12.36 -3.12 -13.45
N GLY A 89 12.92 -1.91 -13.50
CA GLY A 89 12.21 -0.66 -13.29
C GLY A 89 11.47 -0.19 -14.54
N THR A 90 10.68 0.87 -14.40
CA THR A 90 9.88 1.42 -15.50
C THR A 90 10.80 1.98 -16.59
N GLY A 91 10.76 1.38 -17.78
CA GLY A 91 11.61 1.77 -18.91
C GLY A 91 12.87 0.92 -19.09
N ASP A 92 13.19 0.02 -18.15
CA ASP A 92 14.26 -0.98 -18.32
C ASP A 92 13.80 -2.17 -19.19
N VAL A 93 12.48 -2.33 -19.37
CA VAL A 93 11.91 -3.38 -20.21
C VAL A 93 12.00 -2.98 -21.68
N PRO A 94 12.61 -3.80 -22.55
CA PRO A 94 12.79 -3.46 -23.96
C PRO A 94 11.46 -3.30 -24.70
N ASP A 95 11.45 -2.41 -25.71
CA ASP A 95 10.29 -2.15 -26.56
C ASP A 95 9.76 -3.40 -27.29
N ARG A 96 10.62 -4.42 -27.45
CA ARG A 96 10.29 -5.70 -28.06
C ARG A 96 10.91 -6.83 -27.24
N PHE A 97 10.08 -7.77 -26.80
CA PHE A 97 10.53 -9.02 -26.20
C PHE A 97 11.19 -9.88 -27.28
N ASP A 98 12.49 -10.09 -27.16
CA ASP A 98 13.23 -11.04 -27.98
C ASP A 98 13.55 -12.33 -27.19
N GLU A 99 14.06 -13.35 -27.90
CA GLU A 99 14.39 -14.64 -27.29
C GLU A 99 15.46 -14.52 -26.21
N GLN A 100 16.35 -13.52 -26.32
CA GLN A 100 17.42 -13.31 -25.35
C GLN A 100 16.88 -12.80 -24.02
N TRP A 101 15.98 -11.82 -24.04
CA TRP A 101 15.33 -11.30 -22.84
C TRP A 101 14.48 -12.37 -22.14
N ALA A 102 13.71 -13.14 -22.91
CA ALA A 102 12.90 -14.23 -22.36
C ALA A 102 13.77 -15.30 -21.68
N HIS A 103 14.90 -15.65 -22.31
CA HIS A 103 15.85 -16.62 -21.76
C HIS A 103 16.55 -16.10 -20.48
N GLU A 104 16.84 -14.81 -20.42
CA GLU A 104 17.42 -14.19 -19.23
C GLU A 104 16.46 -14.19 -18.05
N LEU A 105 15.19 -13.82 -18.26
CA LEU A 105 14.15 -13.90 -17.23
C LEU A 105 13.97 -15.35 -16.74
N GLU A 106 13.86 -16.32 -17.65
CA GLU A 106 13.74 -17.74 -17.29
C GLU A 106 14.92 -18.21 -16.43
N ARG A 107 16.15 -17.83 -16.80
CA ARG A 107 17.36 -18.15 -16.04
C ARG A 107 17.35 -17.54 -14.64
N ILE A 108 16.91 -16.29 -14.51
CA ILE A 108 16.79 -15.60 -13.21
C ILE A 108 15.73 -16.29 -12.35
N SER A 109 14.54 -16.54 -12.88
CA SER A 109 13.43 -17.16 -12.15
C SER A 109 13.78 -18.57 -11.66
N GLN A 110 14.40 -19.40 -12.50
CA GLN A 110 14.84 -20.74 -12.12
C GLN A 110 15.92 -20.70 -11.03
N TRP A 111 16.80 -19.69 -11.08
CA TRP A 111 17.79 -19.48 -10.04
C TRP A 111 17.15 -19.05 -8.72
N ILE A 112 16.21 -18.10 -8.73
CA ILE A 112 15.47 -17.67 -7.52
C ILE A 112 14.71 -18.85 -6.90
N GLU A 113 14.03 -19.68 -7.71
CA GLU A 113 13.33 -20.87 -7.22
C GLU A 113 14.27 -21.85 -6.51
N THR A 114 15.46 -22.06 -7.07
CA THR A 114 16.51 -22.87 -6.42
C THR A 114 16.98 -22.22 -5.11
N PHE A 115 17.15 -20.90 -5.10
CA PHE A 115 17.55 -20.14 -3.92
C PHE A 115 16.50 -20.17 -2.81
N ILE A 116 15.20 -20.12 -3.15
CA ILE A 116 14.10 -20.33 -2.19
C ILE A 116 14.25 -21.69 -1.51
N GLY A 117 14.63 -22.74 -2.23
CA GLY A 117 14.94 -24.05 -1.65
C GLY A 117 16.13 -24.03 -0.68
N VAL A 118 17.18 -23.27 -0.98
CA VAL A 118 18.33 -23.08 -0.08
C VAL A 118 17.90 -22.34 1.19
N ALA A 119 17.20 -21.22 1.04
CA ALA A 119 16.67 -20.43 2.15
C ALA A 119 15.74 -21.27 3.04
N ARG A 120 14.88 -22.08 2.42
CA ARG A 120 13.97 -22.98 3.11
C ARG A 120 14.68 -24.01 3.98
N ASN A 121 15.83 -24.52 3.53
CA ASN A 121 16.65 -25.45 4.30
C ASN A 121 17.38 -24.74 5.45
N ALA A 122 17.87 -23.51 5.22
CA ALA A 122 18.56 -22.71 6.23
C ALA A 122 17.65 -22.30 7.41
N VAL A 123 16.36 -22.15 7.17
CA VAL A 123 15.35 -21.92 8.21
C VAL A 123 15.23 -23.09 9.21
N GLY A 124 15.57 -24.31 8.79
CA GLY A 124 15.50 -25.51 9.63
C GLY A 124 14.09 -26.07 9.81
N SER A 125 14.01 -27.30 10.34
CA SER A 125 12.77 -28.10 10.35
C SER A 125 11.71 -27.67 11.36
N ARG A 126 12.07 -26.95 12.43
CA ARG A 126 11.13 -26.60 13.51
C ARG A 126 10.17 -25.47 13.09
N ARG A 127 10.64 -24.49 12.32
CA ARG A 127 9.86 -23.32 11.88
C ARG A 127 9.66 -23.24 10.36
N ALA A 128 10.22 -24.19 9.63
CA ALA A 128 9.88 -24.65 8.30
C ALA A 128 8.46 -24.31 7.79
N ARG A 129 7.43 -24.64 8.57
CA ARG A 129 6.03 -24.44 8.19
C ARG A 129 5.68 -22.97 7.93
N TYR A 130 6.28 -22.04 8.69
CA TYR A 130 5.97 -20.63 8.60
C TYR A 130 6.57 -20.00 7.34
N PHE A 131 7.76 -20.45 6.93
CA PHE A 131 8.33 -20.07 5.64
C PHE A 131 7.39 -20.44 4.50
N ASP A 132 6.90 -21.68 4.50
CA ASP A 132 5.99 -22.14 3.45
C ASP A 132 4.65 -21.37 3.47
N PHE A 133 4.15 -20.99 4.65
CA PHE A 133 2.99 -20.10 4.75
C PHE A 133 3.29 -18.73 4.14
N GLY A 134 4.46 -18.15 4.42
CA GLY A 134 4.90 -16.88 3.84
C GLY A 134 4.94 -16.91 2.32
N VAL A 135 5.59 -17.93 1.74
CA VAL A 135 5.65 -18.16 0.28
C VAL A 135 4.23 -18.24 -0.29
N MET A 136 3.40 -19.14 0.25
CA MET A 136 2.08 -19.36 -0.32
C MET A 136 1.16 -18.15 -0.17
N LEU A 137 1.28 -17.38 0.92
CA LEU A 137 0.47 -16.19 1.12
C LEU A 137 0.90 -15.04 0.18
N SER A 138 2.20 -14.86 -0.05
CA SER A 138 2.72 -13.94 -1.07
C SER A 138 2.16 -14.29 -2.45
N ARG A 139 2.26 -15.57 -2.86
CA ARG A 139 1.72 -16.08 -4.13
C ARG A 139 0.22 -15.79 -4.31
N ILE A 140 -0.57 -16.07 -3.27
CA ILE A 140 -2.01 -15.76 -3.23
C ILE A 140 -2.24 -14.25 -3.39
N GLY A 141 -1.47 -13.43 -2.68
CA GLY A 141 -1.53 -11.97 -2.76
C GLY A 141 -1.26 -11.43 -4.17
N VAL A 142 -0.21 -11.92 -4.83
CA VAL A 142 0.12 -11.54 -6.22
C VAL A 142 -0.99 -11.92 -7.20
N CYS A 143 -1.53 -13.14 -7.09
CA CYS A 143 -2.63 -13.58 -7.95
C CYS A 143 -3.89 -12.74 -7.74
N ALA A 144 -4.25 -12.46 -6.49
CA ALA A 144 -5.42 -11.64 -6.16
C ALA A 144 -5.26 -10.19 -6.66
N ARG A 145 -4.09 -9.56 -6.43
CA ARG A 145 -3.78 -8.22 -6.96
C ARG A 145 -3.84 -8.19 -8.49
N THR A 146 -3.31 -9.21 -9.14
CA THR A 146 -3.31 -9.35 -10.60
C THR A 146 -4.73 -9.42 -11.17
N LEU A 147 -5.60 -10.24 -10.56
CA LEU A 147 -7.01 -10.33 -10.96
C LEU A 147 -7.75 -8.99 -10.74
N ARG A 148 -7.48 -8.30 -9.62
CA ARG A 148 -8.03 -6.96 -9.36
C ARG A 148 -7.61 -5.94 -10.42
N MET A 149 -6.32 -5.92 -10.81
CA MET A 149 -5.85 -5.04 -11.88
C MET A 149 -6.51 -5.38 -13.22
N ALA A 150 -6.73 -6.67 -13.51
CA ALA A 150 -7.44 -7.08 -14.72
C ALA A 150 -8.87 -6.53 -14.74
N ASP A 151 -9.58 -6.49 -13.59
CA ASP A 151 -10.92 -5.90 -13.48
C ASP A 151 -10.95 -4.39 -13.75
N LEU A 152 -9.87 -3.69 -13.44
CA LEU A 152 -9.73 -2.25 -13.66
C LEU A 152 -9.28 -1.87 -15.08
N LEU A 153 -8.92 -2.84 -15.92
CA LEU A 153 -8.56 -2.55 -17.31
C LEU A 153 -9.72 -1.86 -18.06
N PRO A 154 -9.45 -0.99 -19.03
CA PRO A 154 -10.50 -0.33 -19.81
C PRO A 154 -11.10 -1.32 -20.84
N PRO A 155 -12.33 -1.06 -21.36
CA PRO A 155 -13.04 -1.98 -22.26
C PRO A 155 -12.27 -2.36 -23.53
N GLU A 156 -11.37 -1.50 -24.01
CA GLU A 156 -10.56 -1.74 -25.21
C GLU A 156 -9.52 -2.86 -25.01
N MET A 157 -9.20 -3.20 -23.77
CA MET A 157 -8.22 -4.23 -23.39
C MET A 157 -8.89 -5.54 -22.96
N ASP A 158 -10.12 -5.81 -23.39
CA ASP A 158 -10.92 -6.95 -22.90
C ASP A 158 -10.30 -8.33 -23.22
N GLY A 159 -9.58 -8.44 -24.34
CA GLY A 159 -8.81 -9.64 -24.67
C GLY A 159 -7.69 -9.92 -23.67
N LEU A 160 -7.00 -8.86 -23.23
CA LEU A 160 -5.96 -8.94 -22.21
C LEU A 160 -6.57 -9.26 -20.84
N ARG A 161 -7.66 -8.59 -20.45
CA ARG A 161 -8.44 -8.93 -19.24
C ARG A 161 -8.81 -10.41 -19.19
N SER A 162 -9.38 -10.92 -20.28
CA SER A 162 -9.84 -12.31 -20.38
C SER A 162 -8.69 -13.31 -20.27
N ALA A 163 -7.56 -13.03 -20.95
CA ALA A 163 -6.37 -13.87 -20.88
C ALA A 163 -5.79 -13.92 -19.46
N THR A 164 -5.69 -12.77 -18.78
CA THR A 164 -5.21 -12.71 -17.40
C THR A 164 -6.13 -13.48 -16.46
N LYS A 165 -7.45 -13.28 -16.54
CA LYS A 165 -8.38 -14.04 -15.69
C LYS A 165 -8.27 -15.54 -15.92
N ALA A 166 -8.20 -15.99 -17.17
CA ALA A 166 -8.05 -17.40 -17.51
C ALA A 166 -6.76 -18.02 -16.96
N GLN A 167 -5.68 -17.24 -16.80
CA GLN A 167 -4.43 -17.69 -16.20
C GLN A 167 -4.46 -17.67 -14.67
N TYR A 168 -4.89 -16.56 -14.06
CA TYR A 168 -4.68 -16.32 -12.63
C TYR A 168 -5.81 -16.82 -11.73
N GLN A 169 -7.04 -16.98 -12.24
CA GLN A 169 -8.12 -17.59 -11.46
C GLN A 169 -7.80 -19.05 -11.05
N PRO A 170 -7.41 -19.96 -11.99
CA PRO A 170 -7.06 -21.32 -11.60
C PRO A 170 -5.79 -21.36 -10.74
N GLU A 171 -4.82 -20.47 -10.98
CA GLU A 171 -3.60 -20.38 -10.19
C GLU A 171 -3.87 -19.92 -8.74
N LEU A 172 -4.71 -18.90 -8.55
CA LEU A 172 -5.15 -18.45 -7.23
C LEU A 172 -5.80 -19.61 -6.47
N ALA A 173 -6.74 -20.30 -7.11
CA ALA A 173 -7.40 -21.46 -6.51
C ALA A 173 -6.42 -22.60 -6.19
N ARG A 174 -5.41 -22.84 -7.05
CA ARG A 174 -4.34 -23.82 -6.79
C ARG A 174 -3.51 -23.42 -5.57
N ALA A 175 -3.05 -22.16 -5.51
CA ALA A 175 -2.24 -21.65 -4.41
C ALA A 175 -2.99 -21.73 -3.08
N VAL A 176 -4.27 -21.37 -3.05
CA VAL A 176 -5.12 -21.52 -1.87
C VAL A 176 -5.21 -22.98 -1.42
N ARG A 177 -5.45 -23.94 -2.33
CA ARG A 177 -5.51 -25.37 -1.97
C ARG A 177 -4.19 -25.89 -1.40
N VAL A 178 -3.04 -25.45 -1.93
CA VAL A 178 -1.73 -25.81 -1.41
C VAL A 178 -1.52 -25.25 0.00
N LEU A 179 -1.87 -23.98 0.24
CA LEU A 179 -1.82 -23.40 1.59
C LEU A 179 -2.70 -24.19 2.56
N LEU A 180 -3.94 -24.53 2.19
CA LEU A 180 -4.83 -25.34 3.02
C LEU A 180 -4.24 -26.72 3.36
N ALA A 181 -3.56 -27.35 2.42
CA ALA A 181 -2.87 -28.62 2.66
C ALA A 181 -1.75 -28.45 3.71
N PHE A 182 -1.00 -27.34 3.68
CA PHE A 182 0.04 -27.06 4.67
C PHE A 182 -0.53 -26.75 6.06
N VAL A 183 -1.67 -26.06 6.14
CA VAL A 183 -2.33 -25.73 7.42
C VAL A 183 -2.92 -26.97 8.09
N THR A 184 -3.45 -27.89 7.29
CA THR A 184 -4.06 -29.13 7.77
C THR A 184 -3.04 -30.23 8.10
N ASP A 185 -1.81 -30.12 7.60
CA ASP A 185 -0.71 -31.02 7.97
C ASP A 185 -0.26 -30.78 9.42
N ARG A 186 -0.66 -31.68 10.31
CA ARG A 186 -0.27 -31.71 11.74
C ARG A 186 0.77 -32.78 12.04
N SER A 187 1.52 -33.23 11.03
CA SER A 187 2.57 -34.24 11.20
C SER A 187 3.75 -33.72 12.03
N ALA A 188 4.54 -34.65 12.58
CA ALA A 188 5.77 -34.33 13.33
C ALA A 188 6.83 -33.60 12.47
N ALA A 189 6.67 -33.57 11.14
CA ALA A 189 7.53 -32.84 10.23
C ALA A 189 7.25 -31.34 10.17
N ARG A 190 6.05 -30.89 10.62
CA ARG A 190 5.61 -29.48 10.59
C ARG A 190 4.95 -29.07 11.91
N PRO A 191 5.60 -29.25 13.06
CA PRO A 191 4.98 -29.00 14.36
C PRO A 191 4.62 -27.52 14.53
N PRO A 192 3.47 -27.18 15.15
CA PRO A 192 3.18 -25.82 15.60
C PRO A 192 4.24 -25.36 16.61
N ASP A 193 4.52 -24.06 16.63
CA ASP A 193 5.42 -23.45 17.62
C ASP A 193 4.57 -22.72 18.68
N PRO A 194 4.63 -23.12 19.96
CA PRO A 194 3.87 -22.47 21.02
C PRO A 194 4.09 -20.95 21.10
N ASP A 195 5.27 -20.47 20.71
CA ASP A 195 5.62 -19.05 20.72
C ASP A 195 4.96 -18.26 19.58
N GLN A 196 4.36 -18.95 18.60
CA GLN A 196 3.75 -18.38 17.39
C GLN A 196 2.23 -18.63 17.32
N HIS A 197 1.59 -18.79 18.48
CA HIS A 197 0.16 -19.10 18.57
C HIS A 197 -0.78 -18.05 17.96
N GLU A 198 -0.37 -16.78 17.89
CA GLU A 198 -1.13 -15.71 17.22
C GLU A 198 -1.10 -15.88 15.69
N LEU A 199 0.08 -16.15 15.13
CA LEU A 199 0.24 -16.43 13.71
C LEU A 199 -0.49 -17.71 13.30
N ASP A 200 -0.36 -18.79 14.08
CA ASP A 200 -1.09 -20.03 13.84
C ASP A 200 -2.61 -19.80 13.85
N ARG A 201 -3.13 -18.97 14.77
CA ARG A 201 -4.55 -18.62 14.81
C ARG A 201 -4.98 -17.85 13.56
N ALA A 202 -4.21 -16.84 13.16
CA ALA A 202 -4.51 -16.04 11.96
C ALA A 202 -4.51 -16.91 10.69
N VAL A 203 -3.54 -17.82 10.56
CA VAL A 203 -3.47 -18.78 9.46
C VAL A 203 -4.65 -19.74 9.47
N ASP A 204 -5.06 -20.27 10.64
CA ASP A 204 -6.22 -21.15 10.77
C ASP A 204 -7.54 -20.43 10.42
N ASP A 205 -7.67 -19.15 10.80
CA ASP A 205 -8.83 -18.32 10.47
C ASP A 205 -8.89 -17.99 8.97
N PHE A 206 -7.74 -17.62 8.36
CA PHE A 206 -7.61 -17.46 6.92
C PHE A 206 -7.98 -18.76 6.18
N ALA A 207 -7.47 -19.90 6.63
CA ALA A 207 -7.76 -21.21 6.03
C ALA A 207 -9.26 -21.54 6.08
N ARG A 208 -9.94 -21.25 7.20
CA ARG A 208 -11.38 -21.48 7.33
C ARG A 208 -12.18 -20.64 6.33
N TYR A 209 -11.81 -19.36 6.18
CA TYR A 209 -12.40 -18.48 5.17
C TYR A 209 -12.08 -18.95 3.74
N ALA A 210 -10.85 -19.38 3.49
CA ALA A 210 -10.42 -19.84 2.17
C ALA A 210 -11.17 -21.10 1.70
N VAL A 211 -11.57 -21.98 2.62
CA VAL A 211 -12.46 -23.12 2.30
C VAL A 211 -13.83 -22.65 1.82
N THR A 212 -14.40 -21.63 2.46
CA THR A 212 -15.68 -21.05 2.00
C THR A 212 -15.54 -20.34 0.67
N TRP A 213 -14.45 -19.58 0.50
CA TRP A 213 -14.12 -18.87 -0.74
C TRP A 213 -13.99 -19.82 -1.94
N LEU A 214 -13.31 -20.96 -1.78
CA LEU A 214 -13.19 -21.98 -2.83
C LEU A 214 -14.54 -22.59 -3.28
N ALA A 215 -15.58 -22.48 -2.44
CA ALA A 215 -16.91 -23.01 -2.73
C ALA A 215 -17.87 -21.97 -3.34
N SER A 216 -17.60 -20.68 -3.17
CA SER A 216 -18.46 -19.58 -3.65
C SER A 216 -17.96 -18.87 -4.91
N ASP A 217 -16.72 -19.15 -5.37
CA ASP A 217 -16.04 -18.40 -6.44
C ASP A 217 -16.08 -16.87 -6.16
N ASP A 218 -15.81 -16.53 -4.91
CA ASP A 218 -15.96 -15.19 -4.32
C ASP A 218 -14.93 -14.17 -4.79
N ASP A 219 -15.15 -12.91 -4.38
CA ASP A 219 -14.28 -11.77 -4.64
C ASP A 219 -12.84 -11.97 -4.11
N ALA A 220 -11.86 -11.88 -5.02
CA ALA A 220 -10.43 -11.97 -4.71
C ALA A 220 -9.96 -10.85 -3.77
N GLU A 221 -10.68 -9.72 -3.70
CA GLU A 221 -10.39 -8.59 -2.80
C GLU A 221 -10.54 -8.99 -1.33
N GLN A 222 -11.63 -9.67 -0.96
CA GLN A 222 -11.83 -10.11 0.42
C GLN A 222 -10.81 -11.17 0.83
N LEU A 223 -10.46 -12.09 -0.08
CA LEU A 223 -9.40 -13.08 0.16
C LEU A 223 -8.05 -12.40 0.41
N HIS A 224 -7.71 -11.39 -0.40
CA HIS A 224 -6.49 -10.61 -0.20
C HIS A 224 -6.49 -9.87 1.13
N GLY A 225 -7.59 -9.20 1.49
CA GLY A 225 -7.74 -8.51 2.77
C GLY A 225 -7.54 -9.43 3.98
N ARG A 226 -8.13 -10.64 3.94
CA ARG A 226 -7.91 -11.67 4.97
C ARG A 226 -6.46 -12.15 5.05
N GLY A 227 -5.75 -12.16 3.93
CA GLY A 227 -4.32 -12.47 3.92
C GLY A 227 -3.49 -11.44 4.69
N LYS A 228 -3.86 -10.15 4.66
CA LYS A 228 -3.13 -9.10 5.40
C LYS A 228 -3.20 -9.27 6.92
N GLU A 229 -4.28 -9.83 7.43
CA GLU A 229 -4.41 -10.17 8.86
C GLU A 229 -3.32 -11.19 9.28
N VAL A 230 -2.98 -12.12 8.39
CA VAL A 230 -1.92 -13.12 8.60
C VAL A 230 -0.53 -12.48 8.58
N THR A 231 -0.25 -11.58 7.62
CA THR A 231 1.05 -10.89 7.57
C THR A 231 1.28 -10.01 8.80
N PHE A 232 0.22 -9.36 9.30
CA PHE A 232 0.29 -8.58 10.54
C PHE A 232 0.61 -9.47 11.75
N ALA A 233 -0.04 -10.63 11.86
CA ALA A 233 0.26 -11.61 12.92
C ALA A 233 1.69 -12.18 12.83
N ALA A 234 2.30 -12.18 11.64
CA ALA A 234 3.71 -12.56 11.44
C ALA A 234 4.71 -11.46 11.81
N GLY A 235 4.24 -10.32 12.31
CA GLY A 235 5.07 -9.16 12.66
C GLY A 235 5.54 -8.35 11.45
N MET A 236 4.88 -8.49 10.29
CA MET A 236 5.11 -7.63 9.14
C MET A 236 4.30 -6.36 9.32
N HIS A 237 4.81 -5.48 10.17
CA HIS A 237 4.27 -4.14 10.33
C HIS A 237 4.87 -3.24 9.27
N SER A 238 4.02 -2.46 8.62
CA SER A 238 4.37 -1.55 7.54
C SER A 238 5.39 -0.46 7.87
N SER A 239 5.73 -0.29 9.14
CA SER A 239 6.58 0.78 9.65
C SER A 239 8.08 0.52 9.47
N ASP A 240 8.56 -0.72 9.46
CA ASP A 240 9.99 -0.95 9.70
C ASP A 240 10.91 -0.63 8.50
N ALA A 241 10.36 -0.57 7.28
CA ALA A 241 11.07 -0.10 6.08
C ALA A 241 10.71 1.36 5.69
N ILE A 242 9.49 1.82 6.00
CA ILE A 242 8.97 3.12 5.55
C ILE A 242 9.24 4.26 6.56
N SER A 243 9.51 3.96 7.83
CA SER A 243 9.64 4.95 8.90
C SER A 243 10.90 5.85 8.88
N ARG A 244 11.69 5.89 7.80
CA ARG A 244 12.89 6.76 7.74
C ARG A 244 12.90 7.91 6.74
N HIS A 245 11.80 8.26 6.05
CA HIS A 245 11.90 9.44 5.15
C HIS A 245 10.74 10.42 4.96
N VAL A 246 9.52 10.24 5.47
CA VAL A 246 8.44 11.19 5.12
C VAL A 246 7.53 11.56 6.29
N ILE A 247 8.05 12.35 7.24
CA ILE A 247 7.21 13.22 8.08
C ILE A 247 7.88 14.59 8.20
N ARG A 248 7.51 15.51 7.30
CA ARG A 248 7.27 16.96 7.53
C ARG A 248 7.27 17.72 6.21
N ARG A 249 6.09 18.14 5.73
CA ARG A 249 5.84 19.56 5.37
C ARG A 249 4.35 19.87 5.21
N LYS A 250 3.99 20.99 5.85
CA LYS A 250 2.71 21.68 6.08
C LYS A 250 1.82 21.96 4.85
N TYR A 251 0.50 21.83 5.04
CA TYR A 251 -0.53 22.61 4.33
C TYR A 251 -0.68 24.03 4.93
N PRO A 252 -0.92 25.08 4.13
CA PRO A 252 -1.33 26.40 4.60
C PRO A 252 -2.85 26.47 4.87
N GLU A 253 -3.26 27.48 5.64
CA GLU A 253 -4.57 27.68 6.30
C GLU A 253 -5.85 27.55 5.45
N PRO A 254 -7.01 27.21 6.09
CA PRO A 254 -8.30 27.03 5.42
C PRO A 254 -8.86 28.31 4.76
N LEU A 255 -9.71 28.12 3.74
CA LEU A 255 -10.39 29.19 2.99
C LEU A 255 -11.32 30.03 3.89
N PRO A 256 -11.53 31.33 3.56
CA PRO A 256 -12.47 32.22 4.23
C PRO A 256 -13.89 31.64 4.27
N GLU A 257 -14.61 31.94 5.34
CA GLU A 257 -15.95 31.40 5.64
C GLU A 257 -17.00 31.70 4.54
N GLU A 258 -16.77 32.76 3.78
CA GLU A 258 -17.64 33.31 2.73
C GLU A 258 -17.61 32.51 1.41
N GLU A 259 -16.58 31.67 1.18
CA GLU A 259 -16.44 30.82 -0.02
C GLU A 259 -16.95 29.38 0.18
N ARG A 260 -17.54 29.06 1.34
CA ARG A 260 -18.11 27.74 1.64
C ARG A 260 -19.52 27.61 1.04
N ILE A 261 -19.68 26.80 -0.01
CA ILE A 261 -21.01 26.48 -0.57
C ILE A 261 -21.79 25.60 0.45
N PRO A 262 -23.04 25.94 0.80
CA PRO A 262 -23.79 25.20 1.81
C PRO A 262 -24.55 24.02 1.18
N LEU A 263 -24.26 22.78 1.59
CA LEU A 263 -25.22 21.67 1.46
C LEU A 263 -25.15 20.67 2.63
N ALA A 264 -26.39 20.34 3.06
CA ALA A 264 -26.89 19.41 4.08
C ALA A 264 -26.39 19.57 5.53
N VAL A 265 -27.27 20.11 6.39
CA VAL A 265 -27.16 20.10 7.85
C VAL A 265 -28.42 19.39 8.38
N PRO A 266 -28.26 18.41 9.28
CA PRO A 266 -28.45 18.70 10.71
C PRO A 266 -27.13 18.49 11.48
N HIS A 267 -26.63 19.57 12.04
CA HIS A 267 -25.59 19.58 13.04
C HIS A 267 -26.32 19.73 14.36
N SER A 268 -26.38 18.65 15.14
CA SER A 268 -26.53 18.86 16.57
C SER A 268 -25.28 19.60 17.09
N ASP A 269 -25.40 20.31 18.22
CA ASP A 269 -24.21 20.85 18.89
C ASP A 269 -23.22 19.73 19.23
N ASP A 270 -23.73 18.51 19.46
CA ASP A 270 -22.93 17.30 19.61
C ASP A 270 -22.14 16.96 18.34
N ASP A 271 -22.73 16.96 17.14
CA ASP A 271 -22.00 16.66 15.90
C ASP A 271 -20.90 17.69 15.62
N ARG A 272 -21.14 18.98 15.92
CA ARG A 272 -20.12 20.03 15.81
C ARG A 272 -19.00 19.84 16.83
N PHE A 273 -19.35 19.49 18.05
CA PHE A 273 -18.39 19.17 19.11
C PHE A 273 -17.51 17.99 18.71
N HIS A 274 -18.08 16.89 18.21
CA HIS A 274 -17.34 15.71 17.79
C HIS A 274 -16.46 15.96 16.56
N LEU A 275 -16.96 16.67 15.54
CA LEU A 275 -16.15 17.08 14.38
C LEU A 275 -14.96 17.94 14.80
N HIS A 276 -15.20 18.92 15.68
CA HIS A 276 -14.13 19.78 16.20
C HIS A 276 -13.13 18.99 17.06
N ALA A 277 -13.60 18.06 17.90
CA ALA A 277 -12.73 17.23 18.74
C ALA A 277 -11.78 16.36 17.89
N LEU A 278 -12.30 15.63 16.90
CA LEU A 278 -11.48 14.80 16.00
C LEU A 278 -10.53 15.64 15.13
N TRP A 279 -10.97 16.82 14.68
CA TRP A 279 -10.11 17.75 13.95
C TRP A 279 -8.91 18.23 14.78
N GLN A 280 -9.12 18.54 16.06
CA GLN A 280 -8.03 18.90 16.98
C GLN A 280 -7.12 17.69 17.27
N GLU A 281 -7.69 16.50 17.33
CA GLU A 281 -6.95 15.26 17.58
C GLU A 281 -6.00 14.90 16.43
N ILE A 282 -6.39 15.12 15.17
CA ILE A 282 -5.54 14.89 13.99
C ILE A 282 -4.44 15.94 13.83
N ARG A 283 -4.67 17.17 14.29
CA ARG A 283 -3.70 18.29 14.16
C ARG A 283 -2.64 18.32 15.26
N THR A 284 -2.78 17.50 16.30
CA THR A 284 -1.79 17.43 17.38
C THR A 284 -0.63 16.51 16.97
N PRO A 285 0.64 16.97 16.99
CA PRO A 285 1.78 16.11 16.71
C PRO A 285 1.85 15.00 17.76
N ARG A 286 1.71 13.75 17.34
CA ARG A 286 1.89 12.60 18.20
C ARG A 286 3.09 11.80 17.72
N GLY A 287 3.77 11.16 18.67
CA GLY A 287 4.82 10.19 18.37
C GLY A 287 4.30 9.04 17.50
N ASP A 288 5.23 8.17 17.12
CA ASP A 288 5.27 7.17 16.04
C ASP A 288 4.11 6.13 15.90
N ASP A 289 2.89 6.40 16.39
CA ASP A 289 1.75 5.49 16.36
C ASP A 289 0.86 5.72 15.12
N SER A 290 1.34 5.20 13.98
CA SER A 290 0.64 5.29 12.68
C SER A 290 -0.67 4.49 12.63
N ALA A 291 -0.80 3.43 13.43
CA ALA A 291 -2.02 2.61 13.49
C ALA A 291 -3.18 3.39 14.14
N ARG A 292 -2.91 4.06 15.26
CA ARG A 292 -3.89 4.92 15.90
C ARG A 292 -4.28 6.12 15.02
N TYR A 293 -3.32 6.68 14.28
CA TYR A 293 -3.62 7.77 13.33
C TYR A 293 -4.57 7.31 12.21
N HIS A 294 -4.34 6.11 11.68
CA HIS A 294 -5.21 5.47 10.69
C HIS A 294 -6.63 5.21 11.23
N GLU A 295 -6.75 4.69 12.46
CA GLU A 295 -8.06 4.47 13.11
C GLU A 295 -8.83 5.77 13.32
N ILE A 296 -8.15 6.84 13.79
CA ILE A 296 -8.77 8.16 13.98
C ILE A 296 -9.24 8.72 12.63
N LEU A 297 -8.45 8.57 11.57
CA LEU A 297 -8.83 9.02 10.23
C LEU A 297 -10.02 8.21 9.69
N ARG A 298 -10.07 6.90 9.92
CA ARG A 298 -11.23 6.06 9.57
C ARG A 298 -12.50 6.57 10.26
N ASP A 299 -12.44 6.74 11.58
CA ASP A 299 -13.58 7.24 12.38
C ASP A 299 -14.00 8.63 11.90
N PHE A 300 -13.04 9.47 11.51
CA PHE A 300 -13.33 10.81 11.02
C PHE A 300 -13.92 10.82 9.62
N VAL A 301 -13.50 9.92 8.71
CA VAL A 301 -14.16 9.70 7.42
C VAL A 301 -15.60 9.24 7.65
N GLU A 302 -15.84 8.28 8.54
CA GLU A 302 -17.19 7.79 8.85
C GLU A 302 -18.08 8.92 9.40
N LEU A 303 -17.56 9.71 10.35
CA LEU A 303 -18.28 10.86 10.91
C LEU A 303 -18.56 11.93 9.87
N THR A 304 -17.55 12.36 9.10
CA THR A 304 -17.70 13.40 8.08
C THR A 304 -18.63 12.96 6.95
N ARG A 305 -18.57 11.69 6.51
CA ARG A 305 -19.53 11.13 5.54
C ARG A 305 -20.96 11.16 6.05
N ARG A 306 -21.17 10.83 7.34
CA ARG A 306 -22.50 10.82 7.96
C ARG A 306 -23.07 12.22 8.15
N VAL A 307 -22.23 13.15 8.64
CA VAL A 307 -22.67 14.49 9.08
C VAL A 307 -22.67 15.50 7.93
N LEU A 308 -21.65 15.48 7.07
CA LEU A 308 -21.44 16.45 5.99
C LEU A 308 -21.82 15.89 4.61
N GLY A 309 -21.90 14.57 4.50
CA GLY A 309 -22.08 13.88 3.23
C GLY A 309 -20.76 13.46 2.57
N PRO A 310 -20.81 12.50 1.63
CA PRO A 310 -19.62 11.87 1.05
C PRO A 310 -18.83 12.76 0.09
N VAL A 311 -19.44 13.81 -0.47
CA VAL A 311 -18.84 14.73 -1.46
C VAL A 311 -18.58 16.12 -0.89
N HIS A 312 -18.65 16.29 0.43
CA HIS A 312 -18.32 17.55 1.07
C HIS A 312 -16.80 17.77 1.06
N PRO A 313 -16.28 19.00 0.83
CA PRO A 313 -14.84 19.24 0.71
C PRO A 313 -14.01 18.72 1.87
N LEU A 314 -14.47 18.95 3.10
CA LEU A 314 -13.82 18.42 4.31
C LEU A 314 -13.79 16.88 4.32
N THR A 315 -14.88 16.21 3.91
CA THR A 315 -14.93 14.75 3.83
C THR A 315 -13.93 14.23 2.81
N LEU A 316 -13.81 14.86 1.64
CA LEU A 316 -12.87 14.43 0.60
C LEU A 316 -11.42 14.69 1.00
N HIS A 317 -11.10 15.80 1.67
CA HIS A 317 -9.75 16.03 2.20
C HIS A 317 -9.37 15.03 3.29
N ILE A 318 -10.27 14.72 4.22
CA ILE A 318 -10.03 13.69 5.24
C ILE A 318 -9.93 12.30 4.59
N GLN A 319 -10.64 12.03 3.50
CA GLN A 319 -10.45 10.81 2.71
C GLN A 319 -9.09 10.76 2.01
N VAL A 320 -8.54 11.88 1.53
CA VAL A 320 -7.16 11.93 0.99
C VAL A 320 -6.16 11.63 2.10
N ASP A 321 -6.34 12.23 3.28
CA ASP A 321 -5.48 11.97 4.43
C ASP A 321 -5.60 10.50 4.90
N PHE A 322 -6.81 9.94 4.93
CA PHE A 322 -7.05 8.53 5.21
C PHE A 322 -6.43 7.61 4.15
N ALA A 323 -6.57 7.93 2.86
CA ALA A 323 -5.90 7.23 1.77
C ALA A 323 -4.38 7.30 1.91
N SER A 324 -3.82 8.46 2.26
CA SER A 324 -2.39 8.58 2.55
C SER A 324 -1.97 7.80 3.80
N SER A 325 -2.85 7.68 4.80
CA SER A 325 -2.58 6.87 5.99
C SER A 325 -2.54 5.38 5.67
N HIS A 326 -3.22 4.91 4.61
CA HIS A 326 -3.05 3.55 4.10
C HIS A 326 -1.60 3.28 3.70
N VAL A 327 -0.88 4.25 3.15
CA VAL A 327 0.57 4.13 2.92
C VAL A 327 1.32 3.93 4.23
N MET A 328 0.99 4.71 5.27
CA MET A 328 1.63 4.63 6.59
C MET A 328 1.37 3.27 7.27
N VAL A 329 0.22 2.66 7.02
CA VAL A 329 -0.14 1.30 7.46
C VAL A 329 0.19 0.20 6.43
N GLY A 330 0.98 0.52 5.39
CA GLY A 330 1.59 -0.47 4.46
C GLY A 330 0.68 -0.99 3.37
N ASP A 331 -0.33 -0.21 3.02
CA ASP A 331 -1.27 -0.49 1.97
C ASP A 331 -1.28 0.61 0.88
N PRO A 332 -0.13 0.83 0.19
CA PRO A 332 -0.04 1.84 -0.85
C PRO A 332 -0.97 1.54 -2.05
N ASP A 333 -1.34 0.27 -2.27
CA ASP A 333 -2.28 -0.11 -3.32
C ASP A 333 -3.71 0.38 -3.03
N THR A 334 -4.17 0.24 -1.78
CA THR A 334 -5.46 0.82 -1.35
C THR A 334 -5.37 2.34 -1.33
N ALA A 335 -4.24 2.90 -0.90
CA ALA A 335 -4.00 4.34 -0.97
C ALA A 335 -4.19 4.84 -2.42
N VAL A 336 -3.53 4.22 -3.40
CA VAL A 336 -3.63 4.61 -4.82
C VAL A 336 -5.06 4.51 -5.34
N LEU A 337 -5.78 3.43 -5.05
CA LEU A 337 -7.18 3.30 -5.48
C LEU A 337 -8.08 4.38 -4.88
N MET A 338 -7.98 4.59 -3.57
CA MET A 338 -8.76 5.60 -2.88
C MET A 338 -8.43 7.00 -3.42
N LEU A 339 -7.15 7.28 -3.63
CA LEU A 339 -6.69 8.53 -4.23
C LEU A 339 -7.29 8.75 -5.62
N LEU A 340 -7.33 7.73 -6.48
CA LEU A 340 -7.97 7.81 -7.80
C LEU A 340 -9.49 8.01 -7.71
N ASP A 341 -10.18 7.28 -6.84
CA ASP A 341 -11.64 7.43 -6.64
C ASP A 341 -12.00 8.82 -6.10
N ILE A 342 -11.18 9.36 -5.19
CA ILE A 342 -11.34 10.72 -4.66
C ILE A 342 -11.13 11.76 -5.76
N ALA A 343 -10.09 11.60 -6.59
CA ALA A 343 -9.85 12.48 -7.74
C ALA A 343 -11.01 12.41 -8.75
N GLU A 344 -11.47 11.22 -9.11
CA GLU A 344 -12.63 11.05 -10.01
C GLU A 344 -13.89 11.69 -9.41
N THR A 345 -14.16 11.45 -8.12
CA THR A 345 -15.29 12.02 -7.40
C THR A 345 -15.25 13.55 -7.43
N ALA A 346 -14.09 14.15 -7.15
CA ALA A 346 -13.88 15.59 -7.21
C ALA A 346 -14.08 16.14 -8.65
N LEU A 347 -13.53 15.47 -9.66
CA LEU A 347 -13.68 15.86 -11.07
C LEU A 347 -15.11 15.73 -11.59
N ARG A 348 -15.89 14.79 -11.06
CA ARG A 348 -17.28 14.54 -11.46
C ARG A 348 -18.26 15.49 -10.76
N HIS A 349 -18.06 15.77 -9.48
CA HIS A 349 -19.03 16.51 -8.66
C HIS A 349 -18.75 18.02 -8.61
N TYR A 350 -17.48 18.43 -8.65
CA TYR A 350 -17.13 19.84 -8.67
C TYR A 350 -16.95 20.33 -10.11
N GLY A 351 -17.78 21.29 -10.49
CA GLY A 351 -17.69 21.92 -11.81
C GLY A 351 -16.33 22.60 -12.05
N PRO A 352 -15.97 22.89 -13.31
CA PRO A 352 -14.66 23.46 -13.68
C PRO A 352 -14.30 24.80 -13.01
N THR A 353 -15.30 25.53 -12.49
CA THR A 353 -15.12 26.81 -11.80
C THR A 353 -14.99 26.70 -10.28
N HIS A 354 -15.05 25.48 -9.73
CA HIS A 354 -15.05 25.25 -8.29
C HIS A 354 -13.62 25.01 -7.76
N PRO A 355 -13.14 25.77 -6.76
CA PRO A 355 -11.79 25.63 -6.18
C PRO A 355 -11.39 24.20 -5.80
N GLU A 356 -12.27 23.50 -5.08
CA GLU A 356 -11.99 22.15 -4.54
C GLU A 356 -11.77 21.09 -5.62
N ARG A 357 -12.24 21.32 -6.85
CA ARG A 357 -11.91 20.47 -8.00
C ARG A 357 -10.40 20.32 -8.15
N TYR A 358 -9.66 21.41 -7.98
CA TYR A 358 -8.22 21.45 -8.22
C TYR A 358 -7.42 21.22 -6.94
N LEU A 359 -7.89 21.71 -5.79
CA LEU A 359 -7.19 21.54 -4.51
C LEU A 359 -7.17 20.07 -4.06
N ILE A 360 -8.29 19.35 -4.19
CA ILE A 360 -8.37 17.91 -3.87
C ILE A 360 -7.49 17.12 -4.86
N VAL A 361 -7.62 17.37 -6.16
CA VAL A 361 -6.83 16.68 -7.19
C VAL A 361 -5.34 16.98 -7.07
N GLY A 362 -4.96 18.20 -6.65
CA GLY A 362 -3.58 18.57 -6.36
C GLY A 362 -3.00 17.81 -5.16
N ASN A 363 -3.78 17.66 -4.10
CA ASN A 363 -3.40 16.84 -2.94
C ASN A 363 -3.27 15.36 -3.33
N VAL A 364 -4.23 14.83 -4.12
CA VAL A 364 -4.15 13.48 -4.68
C VAL A 364 -2.89 13.30 -5.53
N HIS A 365 -2.63 14.23 -6.45
CA HIS A 365 -1.44 14.22 -7.29
C HIS A 365 -0.15 14.18 -6.48
N TYR A 366 -0.05 14.99 -5.41
CA TYR A 366 1.12 14.99 -4.53
C TYR A 366 1.36 13.60 -3.92
N TRP A 367 0.31 12.95 -3.41
CA TRP A 367 0.46 11.61 -2.85
C TRP A 367 0.73 10.56 -3.92
N LEU A 368 0.09 10.62 -5.09
CA LEU A 368 0.40 9.74 -6.21
C LEU A 368 1.83 9.95 -6.73
N LEU A 369 2.40 11.15 -6.66
CA LEU A 369 3.77 11.40 -7.12
C LEU A 369 4.80 10.59 -6.32
N LEU A 370 4.52 10.34 -5.03
CA LEU A 370 5.40 9.57 -4.15
C LEU A 370 5.35 8.06 -4.41
N TRP A 371 4.25 7.54 -4.96
CA TRP A 371 3.97 6.08 -5.01
C TRP A 371 3.66 5.54 -6.41
N ASN A 372 3.09 6.37 -7.29
CA ASN A 372 2.71 6.01 -8.65
C ASN A 372 2.84 7.22 -9.62
N PRO A 373 4.07 7.55 -10.05
CA PRO A 373 4.34 8.73 -10.87
C PRO A 373 3.66 8.70 -12.25
N ALA A 374 3.35 7.52 -12.78
CA ALA A 374 2.62 7.37 -14.03
C ALA A 374 1.15 7.82 -13.92
N LEU A 375 0.46 7.45 -12.82
CA LEU A 375 -0.88 7.93 -12.53
C LEU A 375 -0.89 9.40 -12.11
N ALA A 376 0.11 9.84 -11.34
CA ALA A 376 0.31 11.26 -11.03
C ALA A 376 0.44 12.08 -12.32
N ARG A 377 1.15 11.57 -13.33
CA ARG A 377 1.31 12.23 -14.63
C ARG A 377 -0.02 12.49 -15.33
N GLN A 378 -1.01 11.62 -15.19
CA GLN A 378 -2.32 11.83 -15.80
C GLN A 378 -3.02 13.05 -15.17
N LEU A 379 -3.06 13.13 -13.84
CA LEU A 379 -3.63 14.27 -13.11
C LEU A 379 -2.82 15.56 -13.33
N TYR A 380 -1.50 15.42 -13.48
CA TYR A 380 -0.59 16.51 -13.84
C TYR A 380 -0.96 17.09 -15.20
N GLU A 381 -0.95 16.30 -16.29
CA GLU A 381 -1.27 16.81 -17.64
C GLU A 381 -2.71 17.35 -17.69
N PHE A 382 -3.66 16.68 -17.03
CA PHE A 382 -5.02 17.16 -16.87
C PHE A 382 -5.69 16.67 -15.57
N PRO A 383 -6.28 17.56 -14.75
CA PRO A 383 -6.55 18.97 -15.04
C PRO A 383 -5.47 19.95 -14.55
N LEU A 384 -4.45 19.52 -13.80
CA LEU A 384 -3.67 20.43 -12.95
C LEU A 384 -2.80 21.40 -13.75
N LYS A 385 -2.04 20.92 -14.73
CA LYS A 385 -1.20 21.75 -15.60
C LYS A 385 -2.03 22.68 -16.47
N SER A 386 -3.13 22.20 -17.03
CA SER A 386 -4.07 23.03 -17.80
C SER A 386 -4.63 24.19 -16.98
N PHE A 387 -4.91 23.96 -15.69
CA PHE A 387 -5.40 25.00 -14.77
C PHE A 387 -4.27 25.93 -14.31
N ALA A 388 -3.09 25.39 -14.01
CA ALA A 388 -1.93 26.17 -13.57
C ALA A 388 -1.40 27.14 -14.66
N LEU A 389 -1.54 26.74 -15.93
CA LEU A 389 -1.09 27.50 -17.09
C LEU A 389 -2.19 28.36 -17.73
N SER A 390 -3.43 28.32 -17.24
CA SER A 390 -4.49 29.18 -17.75
C SER A 390 -4.14 30.66 -17.52
N ASP A 391 -4.60 31.53 -18.41
CA ASP A 391 -4.43 32.98 -18.25
C ASP A 391 -5.11 33.44 -16.95
N GLU A 392 -4.41 34.23 -16.15
CA GLU A 392 -4.89 34.71 -14.84
C GLU A 392 -6.12 35.60 -14.98
N ASP A 393 -6.21 36.35 -16.08
CA ASP A 393 -7.35 37.21 -16.39
C ASP A 393 -8.56 36.40 -16.90
N SER A 394 -8.36 35.12 -17.27
CA SER A 394 -9.41 34.22 -17.73
C SER A 394 -10.05 33.37 -16.62
N VAL A 395 -9.44 33.32 -15.42
CA VAL A 395 -9.97 32.59 -14.27
C VAL A 395 -10.76 33.50 -13.34
N SER A 396 -11.90 33.01 -12.84
CA SER A 396 -12.71 33.73 -11.86
C SER A 396 -11.90 34.05 -10.60
N GLU A 397 -12.27 35.12 -9.90
CA GLU A 397 -11.60 35.55 -8.66
C GLU A 397 -11.39 34.42 -7.64
N ALA A 398 -12.41 33.59 -7.43
CA ALA A 398 -12.38 32.42 -6.53
C ALA A 398 -11.31 31.36 -6.90
N LEU A 399 -10.83 31.34 -8.14
CA LEU A 399 -9.83 30.38 -8.63
C LEU A 399 -8.41 30.92 -8.64
N ARG A 400 -8.20 32.23 -8.43
CA ARG A 400 -6.85 32.84 -8.47
C ARG A 400 -5.95 32.25 -7.39
N ARG A 401 -6.43 32.17 -6.14
CA ARG A 401 -5.68 31.57 -5.03
C ARG A 401 -5.44 30.07 -5.21
N PRO A 402 -6.45 29.23 -5.53
CA PRO A 402 -6.22 27.82 -5.88
C PRO A 402 -5.20 27.64 -7.00
N ARG A 403 -5.27 28.45 -8.07
CA ARG A 403 -4.30 28.41 -9.18
C ARG A 403 -2.88 28.67 -8.70
N ALA A 404 -2.67 29.71 -7.89
CA ALA A 404 -1.35 30.00 -7.32
C ALA A 404 -0.81 28.84 -6.46
N VAL A 405 -1.66 28.24 -5.62
CA VAL A 405 -1.28 27.06 -4.80
C VAL A 405 -0.87 25.88 -5.68
N ILE A 406 -1.65 25.59 -6.73
CA ILE A 406 -1.33 24.49 -7.66
C ILE A 406 -0.03 24.78 -8.43
N ARG A 407 0.15 26.00 -8.95
CA ARG A 407 1.40 26.41 -9.63
C ARG A 407 2.64 26.20 -8.76
N GLN A 408 2.57 26.64 -7.50
CA GLN A 408 3.64 26.45 -6.53
C GLN A 408 3.90 24.96 -6.26
N SER A 409 2.85 24.15 -6.06
CA SER A 409 2.98 22.71 -5.81
C SER A 409 3.59 21.93 -6.97
N LEU A 410 3.44 22.44 -8.20
CA LEU A 410 3.99 21.88 -9.43
C LEU A 410 5.39 22.44 -9.78
N GLY A 411 5.93 23.37 -8.99
CA GLY A 411 7.23 23.98 -9.24
C GLY A 411 7.27 24.91 -10.47
N LEU A 412 6.12 25.43 -10.90
CA LEU A 412 6.00 26.25 -12.12
C LEU A 412 6.36 27.74 -11.90
N ASP A 413 6.59 28.16 -10.66
CA ASP A 413 6.92 29.56 -10.33
C ASP A 413 8.43 29.84 -10.40
N ASP A 414 9.29 28.81 -10.47
CA ASP A 414 10.75 28.97 -10.61
C ASP A 414 11.23 29.10 -12.07
N ALA A 415 10.38 28.79 -13.05
CA ALA A 415 10.72 28.84 -14.49
C ALA A 415 10.91 30.26 -15.03
N ASP A 416 10.41 31.29 -14.32
CA ASP A 416 10.51 32.70 -14.69
C ASP A 416 11.65 33.45 -13.94
N ARG A 417 12.47 32.74 -13.15
CA ARG A 417 13.62 33.35 -12.48
C ARG A 417 14.81 33.38 -13.45
N PRO A 418 15.33 34.55 -13.87
CA PRO A 418 16.53 34.58 -14.71
C PRO A 418 17.68 33.87 -13.97
N PRO A 419 18.55 33.14 -14.69
CA PRO A 419 19.69 32.48 -14.08
C PRO A 419 20.52 33.53 -13.34
N ALA A 420 20.87 33.25 -12.08
CA ALA A 420 21.64 34.15 -11.26
C ALA A 420 22.99 34.45 -11.94
N GLU A 421 23.25 35.73 -12.21
CA GLU A 421 24.51 36.26 -12.75
C GLU A 421 25.70 36.05 -11.80
#